data_AF-A0A259PT95-F1
#
_entry.id   AF-A0A259PT95-F1
#
_cell.length_a   1.000
_cell.length_b   1.000
_cell.length_c   1.000
_cell.angle_alpha   90.00
_cell.angle_beta   90.00
_cell.angle_gamma   90.00
#
_symmetry.space_group_name_H-M   'P 1'
#
loop_
_entity.id
_entity.type
_entity.pdbx_description
1 polymer ?
#
loop_
_entity_poly.entity_id
_entity_poly.type
_entity_poly.pdbx_seq_one_letter_code
_entity_poly.pdbx_strand_id
1 'polypeptide(L)'
;MLRLFRALSLLPLGLLQAAGGLLGLAVYAASPAYRERLRANLAQAGYAPDRMALAVARETGRMLGEMPFVWFRSGPRAAVRRVRVEGREPADQAAAEGRGVLYLTPHLGCFEVSAQVAAEWRPITVLYRPPRK
;
A
#
# COMPACT_ATOMS: atom_id res chain seq x y z
N MET A 1 -19.33 -0.15 -6.27
CA MET A 1 -17.93 -0.20 -5.77
C MET A 1 -17.85 -0.50 -4.26
N LEU A 2 -18.44 0.32 -3.39
CA LEU A 2 -18.31 0.15 -1.92
C LEU A 2 -18.80 -1.20 -1.37
N ARG A 3 -19.92 -1.74 -1.89
CA ARG A 3 -20.44 -3.06 -1.47
C ARG A 3 -19.46 -4.20 -1.82
N LEU A 4 -18.85 -4.14 -3.00
CA LEU A 4 -17.84 -5.12 -3.42
C LEU A 4 -16.61 -5.05 -2.52
N PHE A 5 -16.09 -3.85 -2.25
CA PHE A 5 -14.94 -3.69 -1.36
C PHE A 5 -15.23 -4.19 0.07
N ARG A 6 -16.44 -3.93 0.59
CA ARG A 6 -16.86 -4.49 1.89
C ARG A 6 -16.99 -6.00 1.89
N ALA A 7 -17.46 -6.61 0.79
CA ALA A 7 -17.51 -8.06 0.69
C ALA A 7 -16.10 -8.66 0.61
N LEU A 8 -15.22 -8.08 -0.20
CA LEU A 8 -13.83 -8.50 -0.34
C LEU A 8 -13.05 -8.35 0.97
N SER A 9 -13.36 -7.33 1.80
CA SER A 9 -12.70 -7.15 3.10
C SER A 9 -12.94 -8.31 4.06
N LEU A 10 -13.99 -9.12 3.85
CA LEU A 10 -14.29 -10.29 4.67
C LEU A 10 -13.37 -11.49 4.37
N LEU A 11 -12.69 -11.50 3.22
CA LEU A 11 -11.77 -12.56 2.83
C LEU A 11 -10.45 -12.51 3.64
N PRO A 12 -9.74 -13.64 3.80
CA PRO A 12 -8.40 -13.66 4.38
C PRO A 12 -7.42 -12.83 3.55
N LEU A 13 -6.53 -12.09 4.22
CA LEU A 13 -5.55 -11.21 3.57
C LEU A 13 -4.68 -11.94 2.54
N GLY A 14 -4.24 -13.17 2.84
CA GLY A 14 -3.43 -13.96 1.91
C GLY A 14 -4.15 -14.30 0.59
N LEU A 15 -5.47 -14.48 0.62
CA LEU A 15 -6.26 -14.72 -0.59
C LEU A 15 -6.37 -13.45 -1.44
N LEU A 16 -6.58 -12.31 -0.79
CA LEU A 16 -6.60 -11.01 -1.46
C LEU A 16 -5.25 -10.68 -2.09
N GLN A 17 -4.15 -10.99 -1.41
CA GLN A 17 -2.80 -10.85 -1.94
C GLN A 17 -2.55 -11.80 -3.12
N ALA A 18 -2.98 -13.06 -3.03
CA ALA A 18 -2.84 -14.01 -4.13
C ALA A 18 -3.62 -13.54 -5.37
N ALA A 19 -4.89 -13.18 -5.20
CA ALA A 19 -5.74 -12.68 -6.27
C ALA A 19 -5.20 -11.38 -6.88
N GLY A 20 -4.79 -10.42 -6.04
CA GLY A 20 -4.17 -9.18 -6.47
C GLY A 20 -2.87 -9.43 -7.24
N GLY A 21 -2.01 -10.32 -6.74
CA GLY A 21 -0.77 -10.69 -7.41
C GLY A 21 -0.98 -11.31 -8.79
N LEU A 22 -1.95 -12.22 -8.92
CA LEU A 22 -2.34 -12.80 -10.22
C LEU A 22 -2.89 -11.73 -11.16
N LEU A 23 -3.72 -10.82 -10.67
CA LEU A 23 -4.24 -9.70 -11.45
C LEU A 23 -3.11 -8.79 -11.94
N GLY A 24 -2.14 -8.47 -11.08
CA GLY A 24 -0.98 -7.65 -11.44
C GLY A 24 -0.14 -8.28 -12.57
N LEU A 25 0.09 -9.60 -12.49
CA LEU A 25 0.75 -10.35 -13.56
C LEU A 25 -0.08 -10.37 -14.85
N ALA A 26 -1.40 -10.58 -14.75
CA ALA A 26 -2.30 -10.58 -15.90
C ALA A 26 -2.31 -9.22 -16.60
N VAL A 27 -2.38 -8.11 -15.86
CA VAL A 27 -2.29 -6.74 -16.40
C VAL A 27 -0.93 -6.51 -17.07
N TYR A 28 0.16 -6.97 -16.45
CA TYR A 28 1.48 -6.89 -17.06
C TYR A 28 1.58 -7.69 -18.37
N ALA A 29 0.97 -8.87 -18.43
CA ALA A 29 0.92 -9.71 -19.62
C ALA A 29 0.03 -9.12 -20.73
N ALA A 30 -1.08 -8.49 -20.37
CA ALA A 30 -2.07 -8.00 -21.33
C ALA A 30 -1.85 -6.55 -21.80
N SER A 31 -1.12 -5.71 -21.05
CA SER A 31 -0.94 -4.28 -21.36
C SER A 31 0.51 -3.96 -21.74
N PRO A 32 0.83 -3.81 -23.05
CA PRO A 32 2.15 -3.40 -23.52
C PRO A 32 2.58 -2.05 -22.93
N ALA A 33 1.67 -1.08 -22.93
CA ALA A 33 1.96 0.27 -22.44
C ALA A 33 2.24 0.31 -20.93
N TYR A 34 1.63 -0.55 -20.12
CA TYR A 34 1.97 -0.67 -18.69
C TYR A 34 3.33 -1.34 -18.52
N ARG A 35 3.58 -2.43 -19.26
CA ARG A 35 4.85 -3.17 -19.25
C ARG A 35 6.04 -2.27 -19.59
N GLU A 36 5.93 -1.48 -20.65
CA GLU A 36 6.99 -0.57 -21.10
C GLU A 36 7.31 0.48 -20.04
N ARG A 37 6.29 1.13 -19.48
CA ARG A 37 6.46 2.14 -18.42
C ARG A 37 7.10 1.54 -17.16
N LEU A 38 6.64 0.37 -16.73
CA LEU A 38 7.20 -0.31 -15.56
C LEU A 38 8.69 -0.62 -15.79
N ARG A 39 9.05 -1.14 -16.97
CA ARG A 39 10.44 -1.47 -17.30
C ARG A 39 11.31 -0.22 -17.42
N ALA A 40 10.81 0.85 -18.02
CA ALA A 40 11.51 2.13 -18.12
C ALA A 40 11.78 2.74 -16.73
N ASN A 41 10.78 2.75 -15.85
CA ASN A 41 10.94 3.24 -14.48
C ASN A 41 11.96 2.41 -13.69
N LEU A 42 11.96 1.08 -13.85
CA LEU A 42 12.97 0.22 -13.22
C LEU A 42 14.38 0.55 -13.73
N ALA A 43 14.55 0.67 -15.04
CA ALA A 43 15.84 1.01 -15.63
C ALA A 43 16.33 2.40 -15.17
N GLN A 44 15.44 3.40 -15.16
CA GLN A 44 15.74 4.76 -14.70
C GLN A 44 16.17 4.78 -13.23
N ALA A 45 15.58 3.94 -12.39
CA ALA A 45 15.95 3.80 -10.98
C ALA A 45 17.20 2.92 -10.76
N GLY A 46 17.86 2.45 -11.83
CA GLY A 46 19.08 1.64 -11.76
C GLY A 46 18.83 0.14 -11.49
N TYR A 47 17.60 -0.33 -11.58
CA TYR A 47 17.25 -1.75 -11.40
C TYR A 47 17.26 -2.51 -12.73
N ALA A 48 17.43 -3.83 -12.65
CA ALA A 48 17.40 -4.72 -13.81
C ALA A 48 15.94 -5.12 -14.17
N PRO A 49 15.32 -4.58 -15.24
CA PRO A 49 13.91 -4.82 -15.52
C PRO A 49 13.61 -6.29 -15.81
N ASP A 50 14.53 -7.00 -16.47
CA ASP A 50 14.36 -8.42 -16.81
C ASP A 50 14.29 -9.33 -15.59
N ARG A 51 14.93 -8.94 -14.48
CA ARG A 51 14.91 -9.71 -13.23
C ARG A 51 13.74 -9.33 -12.32
N MET A 52 13.28 -8.09 -12.39
CA MET A 52 12.37 -7.52 -11.39
C MET A 52 10.95 -7.27 -11.89
N ALA A 53 10.72 -7.13 -13.20
CA ALA A 53 9.45 -6.62 -13.70
C ALA A 53 8.23 -7.47 -13.30
N LEU A 54 8.35 -8.80 -13.34
CA LEU A 54 7.26 -9.70 -12.92
C LEU A 54 7.01 -9.62 -11.42
N ALA A 55 8.07 -9.55 -10.60
CA ALA A 55 7.95 -9.40 -9.17
C ALA A 55 7.26 -8.08 -8.80
N VAL A 56 7.70 -6.97 -9.42
CA VAL A 56 7.11 -5.64 -9.21
C VAL A 56 5.64 -5.64 -9.65
N ALA A 57 5.31 -6.18 -10.82
CA ALA A 57 3.92 -6.27 -11.26
C ALA A 57 3.04 -7.06 -10.28
N ARG A 58 3.55 -8.18 -9.74
CA ARG A 58 2.87 -8.97 -8.72
C ARG A 58 2.68 -8.19 -7.41
N GLU A 59 3.70 -7.50 -6.92
CA GLU A 59 3.59 -6.72 -5.68
C GLU A 59 2.68 -5.48 -5.85
N THR A 60 2.69 -4.83 -7.02
CA THR A 60 1.73 -3.76 -7.34
C THR A 60 0.29 -4.30 -7.34
N GLY A 61 0.08 -5.51 -7.89
CA GLY A 61 -1.21 -6.18 -7.83
C GLY A 61 -1.63 -6.53 -6.39
N ARG A 62 -0.71 -7.03 -5.56
CA ARG A 62 -0.95 -7.29 -4.12
C ARG A 62 -1.37 -6.04 -3.38
N MET A 63 -0.65 -4.93 -3.58
CA MET A 63 -1.01 -3.63 -3.00
C MET A 63 -2.47 -3.26 -3.27
N LEU A 64 -2.94 -3.42 -4.53
CA LEU A 64 -4.34 -3.16 -4.89
C LEU A 64 -5.30 -4.17 -4.23
N GLY A 65 -4.93 -5.45 -4.20
CA GLY A 65 -5.70 -6.50 -3.55
C GLY A 65 -5.87 -6.31 -2.04
N GLU A 66 -4.90 -5.67 -1.38
CA GLU A 66 -4.93 -5.39 0.06
C GLU A 66 -5.89 -4.24 0.43
N MET A 67 -6.20 -3.31 -0.49
CA MET A 67 -7.00 -2.12 -0.21
C MET A 67 -8.38 -2.41 0.43
N PRO A 68 -9.19 -3.38 -0.06
CA PRO A 68 -10.46 -3.71 0.58
C PRO A 68 -10.29 -4.11 2.04
N PHE A 69 -9.26 -4.89 2.37
CA PHE A 69 -8.96 -5.29 3.74
C PHE A 69 -8.55 -4.09 4.60
N VAL A 70 -7.65 -3.25 4.10
CA VAL A 70 -7.15 -2.08 4.83
C VAL A 70 -8.26 -1.05 5.08
N TRP A 71 -9.11 -0.79 4.10
CA TRP A 71 -10.14 0.25 4.22
C TRP A 71 -11.44 -0.19 4.90
N PHE A 72 -11.85 -1.46 4.75
CA PHE A 72 -13.21 -1.89 5.11
C PHE A 72 -13.29 -3.11 6.03
N ARG A 73 -12.17 -3.70 6.48
CA ARG A 73 -12.26 -4.81 7.44
C ARG A 73 -12.81 -4.28 8.76
N SER A 74 -13.96 -4.81 9.18
CA SER A 74 -14.62 -4.45 10.42
C SER A 74 -13.76 -4.79 11.64
N GLY A 75 -13.77 -3.89 12.62
CA GLY A 75 -13.00 -3.99 13.87
C GLY A 75 -11.93 -2.89 13.95
N PRO A 76 -11.85 -2.13 15.06
CA PRO A 76 -10.76 -1.19 15.26
C PRO A 76 -9.43 -1.91 15.06
N ARG A 77 -8.55 -1.36 14.21
CA ARG A 77 -7.16 -1.82 14.03
C ARG A 77 -6.98 -3.18 13.33
N ALA A 78 -7.97 -3.71 12.63
CA ALA A 78 -7.83 -5.04 12.00
C ALA A 78 -6.62 -5.12 11.04
N ALA A 79 -6.37 -4.08 10.25
CA ALA A 79 -5.19 -3.97 9.41
C ALA A 79 -3.91 -3.68 10.21
N VAL A 80 -3.98 -2.72 11.15
CA VAL A 80 -2.84 -2.35 12.01
C VAL A 80 -2.27 -3.54 12.79
N ARG A 81 -3.11 -4.46 13.29
CA ARG A 81 -2.67 -5.67 14.00
C ARG A 81 -1.84 -6.64 13.16
N ARG A 82 -1.82 -6.48 11.83
CA ARG A 82 -0.99 -7.26 10.90
C ARG A 82 0.36 -6.60 10.62
N VAL A 83 0.60 -5.40 11.14
CA VAL A 83 1.80 -4.61 10.88
C VAL A 83 2.80 -4.77 12.01
N ARG A 84 4.04 -5.07 11.64
CA ARG A 84 5.22 -4.84 12.50
C ARG A 84 5.85 -3.52 12.09
N VAL A 85 6.15 -2.69 13.08
CA VAL A 85 6.78 -1.37 12.86
C VAL A 85 8.22 -1.45 13.34
N GLU A 86 9.12 -0.94 12.52
CA GLU A 86 10.55 -0.83 12.80
C GLU A 86 10.96 0.64 12.68
N GLY A 87 11.85 1.12 13.55
CA GLY A 87 12.37 2.49 13.48
C GLY A 87 11.38 3.57 13.93
N ARG A 88 10.56 3.31 14.96
CA ARG A 88 9.59 4.29 15.49
C ARG A 88 10.24 5.35 16.40
N GLU A 89 11.39 5.02 16.97
CA GLU A 89 12.09 5.77 18.01
C GLU A 89 12.30 7.27 17.66
N PRO A 90 12.69 7.65 16.42
CA PRO A 90 12.83 9.06 16.07
C PRO A 90 11.53 9.86 16.16
N ALA A 91 10.39 9.24 15.84
CA ALA A 91 9.08 9.90 15.93
C ALA A 91 8.65 10.08 17.39
N ASP A 92 8.92 9.10 18.25
CA ASP A 92 8.66 9.19 19.68
C ASP A 92 9.57 10.23 20.35
N GLN A 93 10.83 10.34 19.93
CA GLN A 93 11.75 11.37 20.42
C GLN A 93 11.29 12.79 20.02
N ALA A 94 11.01 13.02 18.73
CA ALA A 94 10.51 14.30 18.26
C ALA A 94 9.23 14.73 19.01
N ALA A 95 8.37 13.76 19.32
CA ALA A 95 7.20 14.00 20.13
C ALA A 95 7.50 14.45 21.57
N ALA A 96 8.43 13.77 22.24
CA ALA A 96 8.83 14.10 23.61
C ALA A 96 9.44 15.51 23.69
N GLU A 97 10.10 15.96 22.62
CA GLU A 97 10.64 17.31 22.46
C GLU A 97 9.57 18.36 22.09
N GLY A 98 8.28 17.98 21.98
CA GLY A 98 7.21 18.88 21.57
C GLY A 98 7.27 19.30 20.10
N ARG A 99 8.01 18.57 19.26
CA ARG A 99 8.18 18.86 17.82
C ARG A 99 7.15 18.10 16.99
N GLY A 100 6.80 18.68 15.85
CA GLY A 100 5.98 18.00 14.84
C GLY A 100 6.75 16.88 14.13
N VAL A 101 6.03 15.86 13.66
CA VAL A 101 6.57 14.76 12.85
C VAL A 101 5.91 14.78 11.48
N LEU A 102 6.73 14.83 10.42
CA LEU A 102 6.28 14.67 9.05
C LEU A 102 6.53 13.23 8.59
N TYR A 103 5.46 12.48 8.35
CA TYR A 103 5.55 11.13 7.80
C TYR A 103 5.58 11.17 6.27
N LEU A 104 6.61 10.55 5.69
CA LEU A 104 6.76 10.41 4.24
C LEU A 104 6.34 8.99 3.83
N THR A 105 5.24 8.87 3.11
CA THR A 105 4.67 7.58 2.66
C THR A 105 4.86 7.42 1.15
N PRO A 106 5.96 6.81 0.68
CA PRO A 106 6.12 6.53 -0.74
C PRO A 106 5.01 5.60 -1.24
N HIS A 107 4.71 5.64 -2.54
CA HIS A 107 3.73 4.75 -3.17
C HIS A 107 4.30 3.33 -3.34
N LEU A 108 4.55 2.66 -2.22
CA LEU A 108 5.22 1.36 -2.16
C LEU A 108 4.46 0.42 -1.21
N GLY A 109 4.07 -0.75 -1.72
CA GLY A 109 3.18 -1.66 -1.00
C GLY A 109 1.84 -1.00 -0.68
N CYS A 110 1.01 -1.62 0.17
CA CYS A 110 -0.23 -0.99 0.62
C CYS A 110 0.02 0.08 1.69
N PHE A 111 0.63 1.19 1.25
CA PHE A 111 1.00 2.36 2.08
C PHE A 111 -0.19 3.00 2.80
N GLU A 112 -1.41 2.72 2.35
CA GLU A 112 -2.67 3.11 3.02
C GLU A 112 -2.73 2.67 4.49
N VAL A 113 -2.06 1.57 4.86
CA VAL A 113 -2.01 1.10 6.25
C VAL A 113 -1.18 2.02 7.15
N SER A 114 -0.20 2.73 6.59
CA SER A 114 0.74 3.56 7.35
C SER A 114 0.04 4.71 8.08
N ALA A 115 -0.94 5.36 7.44
CA ALA A 115 -1.72 6.41 8.06
C ALA A 115 -2.57 5.88 9.23
N GLN A 116 -3.15 4.69 9.09
CA GLN A 116 -3.89 4.04 10.18
C GLN A 116 -2.98 3.71 11.36
N VAL A 117 -1.78 3.18 11.09
CA VAL A 117 -0.78 2.90 12.13
C VAL A 117 -0.36 4.17 12.86
N ALA A 118 -0.05 5.25 12.13
CA ALA A 118 0.36 6.51 12.73
C ALA A 118 -0.76 7.14 13.57
N ALA A 119 -2.02 7.01 13.13
CA ALA A 119 -3.20 7.46 13.88
C ALA A 119 -3.39 6.72 15.22
N GLU A 120 -2.81 5.52 15.38
CA GLU A 120 -2.82 4.80 16.66
C GLU A 120 -1.84 5.36 17.69
N TRP A 121 -0.87 6.16 17.25
CA TRP A 121 0.11 6.77 18.15
C TRP A 121 -0.31 8.16 18.60
N ARG A 122 -1.01 8.89 17.73
CA ARG A 122 -1.46 10.28 17.94
C ARG A 122 -2.42 10.74 16.85
N PRO A 123 -3.18 11.81 17.09
CA PRO A 123 -3.87 12.52 16.01
C PRO A 123 -2.90 12.90 14.89
N ILE A 124 -3.30 12.65 13.65
CA ILE A 124 -2.55 13.02 12.45
C ILE A 124 -3.39 13.94 11.56
N THR A 125 -2.72 14.78 10.80
CA THR A 125 -3.33 15.57 9.72
C THR A 125 -2.88 14.99 8.39
N VAL A 126 -3.84 14.71 7.50
CA VAL A 126 -3.59 14.13 6.19
C VAL A 126 -4.09 15.11 5.12
N LEU A 127 -3.27 15.36 4.11
CA LEU A 127 -3.66 16.16 2.95
C LEU A 127 -4.64 15.35 2.09
N TYR A 128 -5.80 15.92 1.79
CA TYR A 128 -6.82 15.28 0.96
C TYR A 128 -7.15 16.16 -0.24
N ARG A 129 -7.04 15.58 -1.44
CA ARG A 129 -7.52 16.18 -2.69
C ARG A 129 -8.80 15.46 -3.12
N PRO A 130 -9.95 16.14 -3.21
CA PRO A 130 -11.17 15.53 -3.72
C PRO A 130 -10.96 14.93 -5.13
N PRO A 131 -11.47 13.72 -5.41
CA PRO A 131 -11.35 13.11 -6.73
C PRO A 131 -12.07 13.95 -7.79
N ARG A 132 -11.47 14.07 -8.97
CA ARG A 132 -12.11 14.72 -10.14
C ARG A 132 -13.23 13.80 -10.63
N LYS A 133 -14.39 14.38 -10.96
CA LYS A 133 -15.56 13.66 -11.50
C LYS A 133 -15.21 12.94 -12.79
#